data_AF-A0A7W9UKP0-F1
#
_entry.id   AF-A0A7W9UKP0-F1
#
_cell.length_a   1.000
_cell.length_b   1.000
_cell.length_c   1.000
_cell.angle_alpha   90.00
_cell.angle_beta   90.00
_cell.angle_gamma   90.00
#
_symmetry.space_group_name_H-M   'P 1'
#
loop_
_entity.id
_entity.type
_entity.pdbx_description
1 polymer ?
#
loop_
_entity_poly.entity_id
_entity_poly.type
_entity_poly.pdbx_seq_one_letter_code
_entity_poly.pdbx_strand_id
1 'polypeptide(L)'
;MSPRARRAALPPAGHARPEYVTGGGVVVHHYNRQGRARDYDFGVLRLVAFARFVSDQKHPPRDLTDLTAALVRQWRDHTLRTSGHSSAAVVISLLRDDPRLRSGSVADELCRRMKQPDSTVQSYTAAEFDRIIREARGTFRAALRRIDCHAAHLQRWRDGSLAEGSVEWTVGEALDA
;
A
#
# COMPACT_ATOMS: atom_id res chain seq x y z
N MET A 1 -27.97 10.39 -26.94
CA MET A 1 -28.01 8.99 -26.48
C MET A 1 -26.66 8.63 -25.86
N SER A 2 -26.58 8.50 -24.54
CA SER A 2 -25.32 8.29 -23.81
C SER A 2 -24.99 6.77 -23.72
N PRO A 3 -23.75 6.33 -23.98
CA PRO A 3 -23.41 4.92 -23.93
C PRO A 3 -23.45 4.45 -22.48
N ARG A 4 -24.43 3.59 -22.16
CA ARG A 4 -24.60 2.92 -20.86
C ARG A 4 -23.26 2.40 -20.35
N ALA A 5 -22.86 2.85 -19.17
CA ALA A 5 -21.73 2.30 -18.43
C ALA A 5 -21.87 0.77 -18.35
N ARG A 6 -20.90 0.04 -18.93
CA ARG A 6 -20.86 -1.42 -18.83
C ARG A 6 -20.71 -1.78 -17.35
N ARG A 7 -21.66 -2.55 -16.82
CA ARG A 7 -21.52 -3.21 -15.51
C ARG A 7 -20.23 -4.02 -15.54
N ALA A 8 -19.39 -3.85 -14.52
CA ALA A 8 -18.22 -4.71 -14.32
C ALA A 8 -18.72 -6.16 -14.28
N ALA A 9 -18.25 -6.98 -15.23
CA ALA A 9 -18.51 -8.40 -15.21
C ALA A 9 -17.67 -9.02 -14.09
N LEU A 10 -18.27 -9.97 -13.36
CA LEU A 10 -17.51 -10.81 -12.45
C LEU A 10 -16.41 -11.53 -13.24
N PRO A 11 -15.23 -11.75 -12.63
CA PRO A 11 -14.21 -12.58 -13.24
C PRO A 11 -14.78 -13.96 -13.62
N PRO A 12 -14.22 -14.61 -14.65
CA PRO A 12 -14.62 -15.96 -15.03
C PRO A 12 -14.60 -16.92 -13.82
N ALA A 13 -15.50 -17.90 -13.81
CA ALA A 13 -15.48 -18.96 -12.80
C ALA A 13 -14.10 -19.63 -12.78
N GLY A 14 -13.48 -19.70 -11.60
CA GLY A 14 -12.11 -20.20 -11.42
C GLY A 14 -11.01 -19.12 -11.44
N HIS A 15 -11.35 -17.84 -11.56
CA HIS A 15 -10.36 -16.77 -11.41
C HIS A 15 -9.85 -16.68 -9.95
N ALA A 16 -8.67 -17.25 -9.72
CA ALA A 16 -7.91 -17.03 -8.51
C ALA A 16 -7.00 -15.82 -8.69
N ARG A 17 -7.01 -14.91 -7.72
CA ARG A 17 -6.05 -13.81 -7.64
C ARG A 17 -4.65 -14.43 -7.56
N PRO A 18 -3.71 -14.14 -8.49
CA PRO A 18 -2.35 -14.65 -8.40
C PRO A 18 -1.72 -14.26 -7.07
N GLU A 19 -0.91 -15.13 -6.50
CA GLU A 19 -0.16 -14.80 -5.30
C GLU A 19 0.89 -13.75 -5.67
N TYR A 20 0.71 -12.52 -5.15
CA TYR A 20 1.61 -11.40 -5.47
C TYR A 20 2.92 -11.44 -4.71
N VAL A 21 3.04 -12.37 -3.76
CA VAL A 21 4.08 -12.43 -2.75
C VAL A 21 4.57 -13.87 -2.69
N THR A 22 5.83 -14.12 -3.02
CA THR A 22 6.43 -15.46 -2.80
C THR A 22 6.55 -15.74 -1.31
N GLY A 23 6.66 -17.02 -0.93
CA GLY A 23 6.63 -17.51 0.46
C GLY A 23 7.61 -16.87 1.45
N GLY A 24 8.51 -15.99 1.00
CA GLY A 24 9.37 -15.14 1.85
C GLY A 24 8.86 -13.73 2.13
N GLY A 25 7.78 -13.24 1.50
CA GLY A 25 7.23 -11.90 1.78
C GLY A 25 7.96 -10.72 1.13
N VAL A 26 9.00 -11.00 0.35
CA VAL A 26 10.03 -10.02 0.00
C VAL A 26 10.11 -9.73 -1.49
N VAL A 27 9.71 -10.67 -2.34
CA VAL A 27 9.63 -10.47 -3.78
C VAL A 27 8.17 -10.24 -4.18
N VAL A 28 7.93 -9.15 -4.91
CA VAL A 28 6.62 -8.83 -5.49
C VAL A 28 6.66 -9.05 -6.99
N HIS A 29 5.74 -9.86 -7.50
CA HIS A 29 5.51 -10.03 -8.93
C HIS A 29 4.49 -8.99 -9.41
N HIS A 30 4.95 -7.97 -10.13
CA HIS A 30 4.09 -6.95 -10.71
C HIS A 30 3.77 -7.27 -12.17
N TYR A 31 2.49 -7.47 -12.48
CA TYR A 31 2.01 -7.68 -13.84
C TYR A 31 1.44 -6.38 -14.41
N ASN A 32 1.94 -5.94 -15.56
CA ASN A 32 1.37 -4.80 -16.25
C ASN A 32 0.12 -5.20 -17.06
N ARG A 33 -0.59 -4.21 -17.63
CA ARG A 33 -1.81 -4.43 -18.44
C ARG A 33 -1.59 -5.27 -19.71
N GLN A 34 -0.34 -5.48 -20.12
CA GLN A 34 0.06 -6.31 -21.27
C GLN A 34 0.44 -7.74 -20.83
N GLY A 35 0.28 -8.08 -19.55
CA GLY A 35 0.63 -9.39 -19.00
C GLY A 35 2.12 -9.58 -18.73
N ARG A 36 2.95 -8.54 -18.87
CA ARG A 36 4.39 -8.63 -18.55
C ARG A 36 4.61 -8.58 -17.04
N ALA A 37 5.31 -9.57 -16.50
CA ALA A 37 5.74 -9.61 -15.12
C ALA A 37 7.05 -8.85 -14.91
N ARG A 38 7.18 -8.16 -13.78
CA ARG A 38 8.45 -7.65 -13.26
C ARG A 38 8.55 -7.97 -11.78
N ASP A 39 9.71 -8.49 -11.40
CA ASP A 39 9.96 -8.92 -10.04
C ASP A 39 10.70 -7.80 -9.29
N TYR A 40 10.18 -7.47 -8.12
CA TYR A 40 10.78 -6.49 -7.23
C TYR A 40 11.18 -7.19 -5.93
N ASP A 41 12.48 -7.39 -5.74
CA ASP A 41 13.03 -7.88 -4.48
C ASP A 41 13.22 -6.72 -3.50
N PHE A 42 12.27 -6.55 -2.58
CA PHE A 42 12.32 -5.55 -1.53
C PHE A 42 13.31 -5.90 -0.41
N GLY A 43 13.95 -7.07 -0.46
CA GLY A 43 14.99 -7.52 0.46
C GLY A 43 16.28 -6.78 0.16
N VAL A 44 16.58 -6.60 -1.11
CA VAL A 44 17.74 -5.81 -1.58
C VAL A 44 17.72 -4.40 -1.01
N LEU A 45 16.57 -3.73 -0.99
CA LEU A 45 16.47 -2.38 -0.43
C LEU A 45 16.81 -2.33 1.07
N ARG A 46 16.38 -3.34 1.83
CA ARG A 46 16.63 -3.45 3.26
C ARG A 46 18.10 -3.80 3.54
N LEU A 47 18.69 -4.67 2.72
CA LEU A 47 20.13 -4.98 2.76
C LEU A 47 20.99 -3.75 2.46
N VAL A 48 20.61 -2.94 1.47
CA VAL A 48 21.31 -1.68 1.17
C VAL A 48 21.25 -0.71 2.35
N ALA A 49 20.11 -0.59 3.03
CA ALA A 49 19.99 0.23 4.22
C ALA A 49 20.88 -0.27 5.37
N PHE A 50 20.94 -1.60 5.58
CA PHE A 50 21.86 -2.22 6.54
C PHE A 50 23.34 -1.94 6.17
N ALA A 51 23.73 -2.20 4.92
CA ALA A 51 25.10 -2.01 4.45
C ALA A 51 25.56 -0.55 4.59
N ARG A 52 24.68 0.42 4.30
CA ARG A 52 24.92 1.84 4.54
C ARG A 52 25.13 2.13 6.02
N PHE A 53 24.23 1.67 6.88
CA PHE A 53 24.36 1.84 8.33
C PHE A 53 25.71 1.30 8.85
N VAL A 54 26.11 0.12 8.39
CA VAL A 54 27.37 -0.53 8.78
C VAL A 54 28.59 0.24 8.28
N SER A 55 28.52 0.79 7.07
CA SER A 55 29.58 1.57 6.45
C SER A 55 29.78 2.93 7.12
N ASP A 56 28.72 3.52 7.68
CA ASP A 56 28.75 4.80 8.39
C ASP A 56 29.36 4.71 9.81
N GLN A 57 29.71 3.50 10.28
CA GLN A 57 30.32 3.34 11.59
C GLN A 57 31.77 3.83 11.61
N LYS A 58 32.21 4.31 12.79
CA LYS A 58 33.60 4.78 12.99
C LYS A 58 34.66 3.75 12.60
N HIS A 59 34.37 2.46 12.81
CA HIS A 59 35.20 1.35 12.35
C HIS A 59 34.28 0.36 11.61
N PRO A 60 34.09 0.52 10.30
CA PRO A 60 33.21 -0.35 9.55
C PRO A 60 33.84 -1.75 9.45
N PRO A 61 33.08 -2.82 9.74
CA PRO A 61 33.54 -4.19 9.54
C PRO A 61 33.87 -4.42 8.06
N ARG A 62 34.96 -5.14 7.78
CA ARG A 62 35.40 -5.43 6.41
C ARG A 62 34.80 -6.72 5.87
N ASP A 63 34.47 -7.65 6.77
CA ASP A 63 33.72 -8.87 6.46
C ASP A 63 32.62 -9.11 7.51
N LEU A 64 31.72 -10.04 7.20
CA LEU A 64 30.68 -10.51 8.12
C LEU A 64 31.25 -11.08 9.42
N THR A 65 32.47 -11.63 9.41
CA THR A 65 33.13 -12.12 10.63
C THR A 65 33.54 -11.02 11.59
N ASP A 66 33.68 -9.78 11.11
CA ASP A 66 34.01 -8.61 11.93
C ASP A 66 32.74 -7.99 12.56
N LEU A 67 31.56 -8.51 12.20
CA LEU A 67 30.31 -8.07 12.78
C LEU A 67 30.31 -8.38 14.28
N THR A 68 29.93 -7.42 15.10
CA THR A 68 29.86 -7.59 16.55
C THR A 68 28.42 -7.56 17.03
N ALA A 69 28.13 -8.25 18.14
CA ALA A 69 26.82 -8.21 18.78
C ALA A 69 26.39 -6.78 19.13
N ALA A 70 27.35 -5.92 19.52
CA ALA A 70 27.09 -4.51 19.80
C ALA A 70 26.61 -3.76 18.54
N LEU A 71 27.26 -4.00 17.40
CA LEU A 71 26.89 -3.38 16.14
C LEU A 71 25.52 -3.85 15.64
N VAL A 72 25.22 -5.15 15.75
CA VAL A 72 23.89 -5.69 15.42
C VAL A 72 22.81 -5.06 16.30
N ARG A 73 23.08 -4.90 17.60
CA ARG A 73 22.14 -4.24 18.52
C ARG A 73 21.90 -2.78 18.14
N GLN A 74 22.97 -2.03 17.90
CA GLN A 74 22.90 -0.62 17.50
C GLN A 74 22.12 -0.45 16.18
N TRP A 75 22.38 -1.30 15.19
CA TRP A 75 21.63 -1.33 13.94
C TRP A 75 20.15 -1.64 14.17
N ARG A 76 19.83 -2.61 15.02
CA ARG A 76 18.44 -2.98 15.32
C ARG A 76 17.69 -1.81 15.93
N ASP A 77 18.28 -1.15 16.92
CA ASP A 77 17.68 0.00 17.59
C ASP A 77 17.45 1.16 16.61
N HIS A 78 18.41 1.41 15.71
CA HIS A 78 18.28 2.39 14.63
C HIS A 78 17.13 2.02 13.66
N THR A 79 17.12 0.79 13.16
CA THR A 79 16.17 0.33 12.13
C THR A 79 14.74 0.27 12.67
N LEU A 80 14.55 -0.16 13.92
CA LEU A 80 13.24 -0.16 14.56
C LEU A 80 12.67 1.25 14.70
N ARG A 81 13.52 2.27 14.83
CA ARG A 81 13.10 3.68 14.86
C ARG A 81 12.82 4.29 13.48
N THR A 82 13.57 3.90 12.45
CA THR A 82 13.52 4.58 11.14
C THR A 82 12.71 3.83 10.07
N SER A 83 12.75 2.50 10.08
CA SER A 83 12.23 1.66 8.99
C SER A 83 11.23 0.59 9.46
N GLY A 84 11.13 0.37 10.77
CA GLY A 84 10.17 -0.53 11.39
C GLY A 84 10.60 -2.01 11.43
N HIS A 85 9.77 -2.82 12.09
CA HIS A 85 10.06 -4.22 12.43
C HIS A 85 10.24 -5.15 11.23
N SER A 86 9.49 -4.94 10.14
CA SER A 86 9.58 -5.79 8.94
C SER A 86 10.94 -5.66 8.26
N SER A 87 11.51 -4.44 8.26
CA SER A 87 12.84 -4.18 7.70
C SER A 87 13.93 -4.90 8.50
N ALA A 88 13.86 -4.82 9.84
CA ALA A 88 14.79 -5.53 10.71
C ALA A 88 14.65 -7.05 10.58
N ALA A 89 13.42 -7.57 10.52
CA ALA A 89 13.16 -9.00 10.43
C ALA A 89 13.77 -9.64 9.17
N VAL A 90 13.62 -9.00 8.00
CA VAL A 90 14.18 -9.52 6.74
C VAL A 90 15.70 -9.61 6.79
N VAL A 91 16.37 -8.55 7.24
CA VAL A 91 17.84 -8.54 7.32
C VAL A 91 18.33 -9.55 8.38
N ILE A 92 17.66 -9.67 9.53
CA ILE A 92 18.01 -10.68 10.55
C ILE A 92 17.90 -12.08 9.99
N SER A 93 16.83 -12.41 9.25
CA SER A 93 16.69 -13.73 8.64
C SER A 93 17.84 -14.04 7.69
N LEU A 94 18.19 -13.08 6.81
CA LEU A 94 19.30 -13.24 5.87
C LEU A 94 20.65 -13.42 6.57
N LEU A 95 20.91 -12.67 7.65
CA LEU A 95 22.14 -12.80 8.43
C LEU A 95 22.20 -14.14 9.19
N ARG A 96 21.07 -14.67 9.66
CA ARG A 96 21.01 -15.97 10.34
C ARG A 96 21.26 -17.15 9.40
N ASP A 97 20.91 -17.02 8.13
CA ASP A 97 21.13 -18.08 7.13
C ASP A 97 22.62 -18.26 6.79
N ASP A 98 23.44 -17.20 6.97
CA ASP A 98 24.87 -17.23 6.69
C ASP A 98 25.64 -18.14 7.68
N PRO A 99 26.41 -19.14 7.19
CA PRO A 99 27.10 -20.10 8.04
C PRO A 99 28.12 -19.47 9.00
N ARG A 100 28.70 -18.30 8.66
CA ARG A 100 29.70 -17.61 9.49
C ARG A 100 29.09 -16.99 10.74
N LEU A 101 27.78 -16.75 10.74
CA LEU A 101 27.05 -16.05 11.81
C LEU A 101 26.17 -16.99 12.66
N ARG A 102 26.26 -18.32 12.46
CA ARG A 102 25.41 -19.30 13.15
C ARG A 102 25.73 -19.51 14.63
N SER A 103 26.90 -19.08 15.07
CA SER A 103 27.37 -19.28 16.45
C SER A 103 28.01 -18.04 17.05
N GLY A 104 28.03 -17.97 18.39
CA GLY A 104 28.66 -16.89 19.14
C GLY A 104 27.73 -15.72 19.44
N SER A 105 28.29 -14.64 19.97
CA SER A 105 27.52 -13.50 20.50
C SER A 105 26.67 -12.78 19.46
N VAL A 106 27.10 -12.78 18.19
CA VAL A 106 26.31 -12.24 17.07
C VAL A 106 25.09 -13.10 16.82
N ALA A 107 25.25 -14.43 16.79
CA ALA A 107 24.13 -15.36 16.63
C ALA A 107 23.11 -15.19 17.76
N ASP A 108 23.58 -15.05 19.00
CA ASP A 108 22.73 -14.81 20.16
C ASP A 108 21.94 -13.49 20.02
N GLU A 109 22.60 -12.41 19.59
CA GLU A 109 21.94 -11.12 19.37
C GLU A 109 20.94 -11.17 18.20
N LEU A 110 21.28 -11.88 17.12
CA LEU A 110 20.37 -12.11 15.99
C LEU A 110 19.16 -12.91 16.44
N CYS A 111 19.32 -13.89 17.35
CA CYS A 111 18.26 -14.74 17.91
C CYS A 111 17.34 -14.02 18.90
N ARG A 112 17.76 -12.88 19.46
CA ARG A 112 16.94 -12.13 20.43
C ARG A 112 15.61 -11.70 19.83
N ARG A 113 14.56 -11.95 20.62
CA ARG A 113 13.19 -11.58 20.27
C ARG A 113 13.04 -10.07 20.19
N MET A 114 12.52 -9.60 19.06
CA MET A 114 12.04 -8.23 18.91
C MET A 114 10.62 -8.14 19.46
N LYS A 115 10.35 -7.20 20.37
CA LYS A 115 8.98 -6.93 20.81
C LYS A 115 8.23 -6.30 19.63
N GLN A 116 7.23 -7.00 19.09
CA GLN A 116 6.33 -6.41 18.11
C GLN A 116 5.57 -5.26 18.78
N PRO A 117 5.36 -4.13 18.08
CA PRO A 117 4.53 -3.08 18.60
C PRO A 117 3.09 -3.62 18.65
N ASP A 118 2.31 -3.17 19.63
CA ASP A 118 0.90 -3.48 19.65
C ASP A 118 0.25 -2.97 18.35
N SER A 119 -0.62 -3.78 17.76
CA SER A 119 -1.30 -3.39 16.52
C SER A 119 -2.06 -2.09 16.76
N THR A 120 -1.70 -1.05 16.00
CA THR A 120 -2.47 0.20 15.95
C THR A 120 -3.69 0.07 15.03
N VAL A 121 -3.81 -1.05 14.30
CA VAL A 121 -4.92 -1.30 13.38
C VAL A 121 -6.13 -1.73 14.19
N GLN A 122 -7.10 -0.83 14.29
CA GLN A 122 -8.44 -1.14 14.78
C GLN A 122 -9.17 -1.95 13.71
N SER A 123 -9.58 -3.17 14.05
CA SER A 123 -10.47 -3.96 13.19
C SER A 123 -11.90 -3.56 13.45
N TYR A 124 -12.64 -3.18 12.40
CA TYR A 124 -14.07 -2.91 12.50
C TYR A 124 -14.84 -4.22 12.70
N THR A 125 -15.81 -4.20 13.61
CA THR A 125 -16.82 -5.24 13.72
C THR A 125 -17.69 -5.27 12.46
N ALA A 126 -18.38 -6.39 12.22
CA ALA A 126 -19.30 -6.51 11.08
C ALA A 126 -20.37 -5.40 11.08
N ALA A 127 -20.89 -5.04 12.26
CA ALA A 127 -21.89 -3.98 12.40
C ALA A 127 -21.32 -2.59 12.07
N GLU A 128 -20.08 -2.29 12.48
CA GLU A 128 -19.39 -1.04 12.13
C GLU A 128 -19.10 -0.98 10.64
N PHE A 129 -18.65 -2.09 10.05
CA PHE A 129 -18.40 -2.19 8.62
C PHE A 129 -19.68 -1.96 7.81
N ASP A 130 -20.79 -2.61 8.19
CA ASP A 130 -22.10 -2.41 7.55
C ASP A 130 -22.59 -0.97 7.66
N ARG A 131 -22.31 -0.31 8.79
CA ARG A 131 -22.61 1.11 8.98
C ARG A 131 -21.80 1.97 8.01
N ILE A 132 -20.48 1.76 7.94
CA ILE A 132 -19.60 2.51 7.02
C ILE A 132 -20.05 2.33 5.57
N ILE A 133 -20.33 1.10 5.14
CA ILE A 133 -20.78 0.81 3.77
C ILE A 133 -22.11 1.49 3.46
N ARG A 134 -23.04 1.47 4.42
CA ARG A 134 -24.36 2.09 4.26
C ARG A 134 -24.25 3.60 4.09
N GLU A 135 -23.49 4.26 4.96
CA GLU A 135 -23.25 5.71 4.89
C GLU A 135 -22.58 6.09 3.56
N ALA A 136 -21.51 5.39 3.19
CA ALA A 136 -20.81 5.62 1.93
C ALA A 136 -21.78 5.49 0.74
N ARG A 137 -22.59 4.43 0.69
CA ARG A 137 -23.61 4.25 -0.35
C ARG A 137 -24.62 5.40 -0.39
N GLY A 138 -25.02 5.93 0.77
CA GLY A 138 -25.87 7.10 0.88
C GLY A 138 -25.26 8.32 0.20
N THR A 139 -24.02 8.64 0.55
CA THR A 139 -23.26 9.76 -0.03
C THR A 139 -23.11 9.63 -1.55
N PHE A 140 -22.72 8.45 -2.04
CA PHE A 140 -22.57 8.23 -3.49
C PHE A 140 -23.88 8.35 -4.24
N ARG A 141 -24.99 7.82 -3.71
CA ARG A 141 -26.31 7.96 -4.35
C ARG A 141 -26.78 9.40 -4.38
N ALA A 142 -26.53 10.17 -3.31
CA ALA A 142 -26.86 11.59 -3.27
C ALA A 142 -26.02 12.39 -4.27
N ALA A 143 -24.72 12.09 -4.40
CA ALA A 143 -23.85 12.70 -5.40
C ALA A 143 -24.33 12.38 -6.83
N LEU A 144 -24.65 11.11 -7.12
CA LEU A 144 -25.14 10.70 -8.43
C LEU A 144 -26.43 11.43 -8.81
N ARG A 145 -27.40 11.52 -7.90
CA ARG A 145 -28.65 12.26 -8.14
C ARG A 145 -28.39 13.74 -8.48
N ARG A 146 -27.46 14.41 -7.79
CA ARG A 146 -27.12 15.80 -8.11
C ARG A 146 -26.54 15.92 -9.52
N ILE A 147 -25.63 15.02 -9.89
CA ILE A 147 -25.03 14.98 -11.22
C ILE A 147 -26.12 14.78 -12.29
N ASP A 148 -27.01 13.80 -12.11
CA ASP A 148 -28.07 13.50 -13.06
C ASP A 148 -29.05 14.67 -13.22
N CYS A 149 -29.44 15.32 -12.11
CA CYS A 149 -30.29 16.51 -12.14
C CYS A 149 -29.62 17.68 -12.86
N HIS A 150 -28.34 17.96 -12.57
CA HIS A 150 -27.60 19.03 -13.23
C HIS A 150 -27.42 18.74 -14.72
N ALA A 151 -27.14 17.50 -15.10
CA ALA A 151 -27.02 17.09 -16.49
C ALA A 151 -28.34 17.26 -17.25
N ALA A 152 -29.48 16.88 -16.64
CA ALA A 152 -30.80 17.10 -17.23
C ALA A 152 -31.14 18.59 -17.36
N HIS A 153 -30.78 19.40 -16.36
CA HIS A 153 -30.97 20.86 -16.39
C HIS A 153 -30.15 21.52 -17.50
N LEU A 154 -28.86 21.17 -17.61
CA LEU A 154 -27.98 21.66 -18.67
C LEU A 154 -28.48 21.25 -20.06
N GLN A 155 -29.02 20.03 -20.21
CA GLN A 155 -29.61 19.60 -21.48
C GLN A 155 -30.82 20.46 -21.86
N ARG A 156 -31.75 20.71 -20.92
CA ARG A 156 -32.90 21.61 -21.15
C ARG A 156 -32.48 23.03 -21.53
N TRP A 157 -31.40 23.52 -20.92
CA TRP A 157 -30.83 24.83 -21.25
C TRP A 157 -30.27 24.86 -22.68
N ARG A 158 -29.43 23.88 -23.06
CA ARG A 158 -28.86 23.76 -24.41
C ARG A 158 -29.92 23.58 -25.50
N ASP A 159 -31.02 22.91 -25.18
CA ASP A 159 -32.15 22.73 -26.08
C ASP A 159 -33.05 23.98 -26.18
N GLY A 160 -32.69 25.09 -25.52
CA GLY A 160 -33.44 26.36 -25.55
C GLY A 160 -34.80 26.28 -24.86
N SER A 161 -35.04 25.24 -24.05
CA SER A 161 -36.34 25.00 -23.40
C SER A 161 -36.56 25.83 -22.13
N LEU A 162 -35.57 26.63 -21.73
CA LEU A 162 -35.63 27.53 -20.58
C LEU A 162 -35.70 28.97 -21.08
N ALA A 163 -36.60 29.76 -20.51
CA ALA A 163 -36.76 31.16 -20.90
C ALA A 163 -35.49 31.97 -20.58
N GLU A 164 -34.94 32.66 -21.57
CA GLU A 164 -33.75 33.50 -21.43
C GLU A 164 -33.96 34.58 -20.36
N GLY A 165 -32.93 34.78 -19.52
CA GLY A 165 -33.00 35.70 -18.37
C GLY A 165 -33.77 35.17 -17.14
N SER A 166 -34.35 33.97 -17.20
CA SER A 166 -34.91 33.32 -16.00
C SER A 166 -33.81 32.78 -15.08
N VAL A 167 -34.14 32.58 -13.79
CA VAL A 167 -33.23 31.96 -12.81
C VAL A 167 -32.76 30.59 -13.28
N GLU A 168 -33.65 29.80 -13.86
CA GLU A 168 -33.34 28.47 -14.39
C GLU A 168 -32.36 28.56 -15.58
N TRP A 169 -32.50 29.59 -16.42
CA TRP A 169 -31.59 29.84 -17.51
C TRP A 169 -30.20 30.27 -17.02
N THR A 170 -30.12 31.16 -16.02
CA THR A 170 -28.83 31.56 -15.38
C THR A 170 -28.12 30.37 -14.73
N VAL A 171 -28.88 29.46 -14.10
CA VAL A 171 -28.30 28.21 -13.57
C VAL A 171 -27.77 27.31 -14.69
N GLY A 172 -28.45 27.26 -15.85
CA GLY A 172 -27.97 26.53 -17.02
C GLY A 172 -26.67 27.11 -17.59
N GLU A 173 -26.61 28.44 -17.72
CA GLU A 173 -25.41 29.17 -18.14
C GLU A 173 -24.23 28.92 -17.19
N ALA A 174 -24.46 29.00 -15.87
CA ALA A 174 -23.45 28.74 -14.86
C ALA A 174 -22.97 27.27 -14.81
N LEU A 175 -23.76 26.33 -15.30
CA LEU A 175 -23.38 24.91 -15.40
C LEU A 175 -22.61 24.58 -16.69
N ASP A 176 -22.66 25.45 -17.72
CA ASP A 176 -21.93 25.28 -18.99
C ASP A 176 -20.53 25.92 -18.97
N ALA A 177 -20.30 26.89 -18.08
CA ALA A 177 -19.03 27.59 -17.85
C ALA A 177 -17.98 26.72 -17.12
#